data_AF-A0A1H4LNJ7-F1
#
_entry.id   AF-A0A1H4LNJ7-F1
#
_cell.length_a   1.000
_cell.length_b   1.000
_cell.length_c   1.000
_cell.angle_alpha   90.00
_cell.angle_beta   90.00
_cell.angle_gamma   90.00
#
_symmetry.space_group_name_H-M   'P 1'
#
loop_
_entity.id
_entity.type
_entity.pdbx_description
1 polymer ?
#
loop_
_entity_poly.entity_id
_entity_poly.type
_entity_poly.pdbx_seq_one_letter_code
_entity_poly.pdbx_strand_id
1 'polypeptide(L)'
;MGGGFGGGGGFHSGIHGVHGPHGLHVPGERRANRSDIAISTYAAVEMTSTTDATLVPALTTKLTESLPAFNGRLVSHDTSPSAIDGVPPTTFFLVAFNTTQEADGWRVSQPFKNFETDAQKAGVRIFTVNALPVMQQPEPHSASRDEEERSYQKLINGGNQTLKKIQDICRGC
;
A
#
# COMPACT_ATOMS: atom_id res chain seq x y z
N MET A 1 43.56 -38.05 19.60
CA MET A 1 45.03 -37.94 19.57
C MET A 1 45.45 -37.80 18.11
N GLY A 2 46.26 -36.77 17.80
CA GLY A 2 46.99 -36.56 16.53
C GLY A 2 46.12 -36.12 15.35
N GLY A 3 46.25 -34.95 14.69
CA GLY A 3 47.40 -34.05 14.56
C GLY A 3 48.21 -34.40 13.31
N GLY A 4 48.15 -33.58 12.26
CA GLY A 4 48.96 -33.73 11.04
C GLY A 4 48.83 -32.53 10.10
N PHE A 5 49.88 -31.69 10.08
CA PHE A 5 50.08 -30.49 9.27
C PHE A 5 50.86 -30.79 7.97
N GLY A 6 50.77 -29.86 7.00
CA GLY A 6 51.77 -29.62 5.94
C GLY A 6 51.17 -29.68 4.53
N GLY A 7 51.41 -28.76 3.60
CA GLY A 7 52.31 -27.60 3.53
C GLY A 7 52.43 -27.12 2.07
N GLY A 8 53.01 -25.94 1.86
CA GLY A 8 53.56 -25.42 0.58
C GLY A 8 52.53 -25.07 -0.51
N GLY A 9 52.45 -23.85 -1.05
CA GLY A 9 53.54 -23.04 -1.57
C GLY A 9 53.44 -23.04 -3.11
N GLY A 10 53.04 -21.93 -3.72
CA GLY A 10 52.90 -21.83 -5.17
C GLY A 10 52.34 -20.48 -5.63
N PHE A 11 53.14 -19.43 -5.50
CA PHE A 11 52.92 -18.20 -6.26
C PHE A 11 53.46 -18.41 -7.69
N HIS A 12 52.60 -18.29 -8.69
CA HIS A 12 53.01 -18.01 -10.07
C HIS A 12 52.06 -16.97 -10.66
N SER A 13 52.65 -15.86 -11.09
CA SER A 13 52.04 -14.82 -11.91
C SER A 13 51.76 -15.34 -13.33
N GLY A 14 50.65 -14.91 -13.96
CA GLY A 14 50.31 -15.28 -15.34
C GLY A 14 49.06 -14.63 -15.91
N ILE A 15 49.17 -13.34 -16.23
CA ILE A 15 48.65 -12.57 -17.40
C ILE A 15 47.54 -13.22 -18.31
N HIS A 16 46.43 -12.47 -18.46
CA HIS A 16 45.38 -12.37 -19.50
C HIS A 16 44.74 -13.61 -20.19
N GLY A 17 43.40 -13.65 -20.17
CA GLY A 17 42.54 -14.45 -21.04
C GLY A 17 41.10 -13.93 -21.08
N VAL A 18 40.51 -13.92 -22.27
CA VAL A 18 39.29 -13.23 -22.71
C VAL A 18 38.05 -14.16 -22.66
N HIS A 19 36.87 -13.60 -22.34
CA HIS A 19 35.47 -14.06 -22.58
C HIS A 19 34.98 -15.48 -22.18
N GLY A 20 33.83 -15.53 -21.47
CA GLY A 20 32.88 -16.66 -21.51
C GLY A 20 32.09 -16.89 -20.21
N PRO A 21 30.82 -17.35 -20.24
CA PRO A 21 29.74 -16.88 -19.36
C PRO A 21 29.34 -17.86 -18.24
N HIS A 22 28.33 -17.47 -17.44
CA HIS A 22 27.62 -18.24 -16.39
C HIS A 22 28.09 -18.02 -14.94
N GLY A 23 28.16 -16.76 -14.52
CA GLY A 23 27.81 -16.46 -13.14
C GLY A 23 26.28 -16.39 -13.04
N LEU A 24 25.67 -17.40 -12.41
CA LEU A 24 24.30 -17.29 -11.88
C LEU A 24 24.27 -16.13 -10.88
N HIS A 25 24.02 -14.94 -11.40
CA HIS A 25 23.66 -13.79 -10.59
C HIS A 25 22.24 -14.07 -10.13
N VAL A 26 22.06 -14.49 -8.88
CA VAL A 26 20.76 -14.45 -8.22
C VAL A 26 20.45 -12.96 -8.04
N PRO A 27 19.56 -12.36 -8.86
CA PRO A 27 19.29 -10.94 -8.76
C PRO A 27 18.29 -10.77 -7.63
N GLY A 28 18.80 -10.26 -6.51
CA GLY A 28 18.02 -9.52 -5.52
C GLY A 28 16.79 -10.25 -4.98
N GLU A 29 16.94 -10.81 -3.79
CA GLU A 29 15.92 -10.69 -2.75
C GLU A 29 15.71 -9.19 -2.46
N ARG A 30 15.07 -8.49 -3.40
CA ARG A 30 14.53 -7.16 -3.18
C ARG A 30 13.33 -7.39 -2.29
N ARG A 31 13.56 -7.17 -0.99
CA ARG A 31 12.55 -6.89 0.04
C ARG A 31 11.22 -6.43 -0.59
N ALA A 32 10.30 -7.38 -0.74
CA ALA A 32 8.88 -7.09 -0.82
C ALA A 32 8.43 -6.65 0.59
N ASN A 33 8.90 -5.49 1.05
CA ASN A 33 8.51 -4.89 2.32
C ASN A 33 7.57 -3.70 2.10
N ARG A 34 6.60 -3.89 1.21
CA ARG A 34 5.27 -3.35 1.43
C ARG A 34 4.35 -4.55 1.38
N SER A 35 3.99 -5.04 2.56
CA SER A 35 2.77 -5.82 2.71
C SER A 35 1.65 -4.89 2.27
N ASP A 36 1.32 -4.91 0.98
CA ASP A 36 0.12 -4.29 0.46
C ASP A 36 -1.04 -5.03 1.11
N ILE A 37 -1.48 -4.49 2.26
CA ILE A 37 -2.66 -4.99 2.95
C ILE A 37 -3.82 -4.64 2.02
N ALA A 38 -4.19 -5.59 1.17
CA ALA A 38 -5.40 -5.53 0.37
C ALA A 38 -6.58 -5.43 1.34
N ILE A 39 -7.08 -4.21 1.55
CA ILE A 39 -8.28 -3.98 2.35
C ILE A 39 -9.45 -4.38 1.48
N SER A 40 -10.17 -5.42 1.85
CA SER A 40 -11.32 -5.88 1.06
C SER A 40 -12.65 -5.36 1.61
N THR A 41 -12.71 -4.96 2.88
CA THR A 41 -13.99 -4.64 3.53
C THR A 41 -13.83 -3.58 4.61
N TYR A 42 -14.77 -2.64 4.65
CA TYR A 42 -14.91 -1.64 5.68
C TYR A 42 -16.20 -1.83 6.47
N ALA A 43 -16.19 -1.56 7.76
CA ALA A 43 -17.40 -1.34 8.55
C ALA A 43 -17.47 0.13 8.97
N ALA A 44 -18.56 0.78 8.60
CA ALA A 44 -18.88 2.14 9.01
C ALA A 44 -19.86 2.08 10.18
N VAL A 45 -19.55 2.87 11.21
CA VAL A 45 -20.31 2.98 12.43
C VAL A 45 -20.69 4.44 12.60
N GLU A 46 -21.97 4.73 12.46
CA GLU A 46 -22.53 6.08 12.50
C GLU A 46 -23.38 6.28 13.74
N MET A 47 -23.20 7.40 14.43
CA MET A 47 -24.06 7.82 15.52
C MET A 47 -24.76 9.11 15.09
N THR A 48 -26.08 9.08 14.88
CA THR A 48 -26.84 10.23 14.36
C THR A 48 -27.51 11.07 15.44
N SER A 49 -27.70 10.50 16.63
CA SER A 49 -28.17 11.22 17.80
C SER A 49 -27.41 10.73 19.02
N THR A 50 -26.59 11.60 19.60
CA THR A 50 -25.99 11.33 20.91
C THR A 50 -27.07 11.54 21.96
N THR A 51 -27.82 10.50 22.32
CA THR A 51 -28.71 10.56 23.48
C THR A 51 -27.90 10.79 24.76
N ASP A 52 -26.63 10.38 24.76
CA ASP A 52 -25.69 10.58 25.87
C ASP A 52 -24.22 10.57 25.38
N ALA A 53 -23.60 11.76 25.29
CA ALA A 53 -22.21 11.92 24.86
C ALA A 53 -21.20 11.22 25.78
N THR A 54 -21.60 10.90 27.02
CA THR A 54 -20.73 10.19 27.98
C THR A 54 -20.51 8.72 27.58
N LEU A 55 -21.33 8.17 26.69
CA LEU A 55 -21.21 6.79 26.21
C LEU A 55 -20.16 6.60 25.10
N VAL A 56 -19.78 7.66 24.40
CA VAL A 56 -18.87 7.58 23.24
C VAL A 56 -17.50 6.99 23.59
N PRO A 57 -16.84 7.39 24.70
CA PRO A 57 -15.56 6.78 25.07
C PRO A 57 -15.68 5.28 25.38
N ALA A 58 -16.73 4.88 26.11
CA ALA A 58 -16.95 3.47 26.45
C ALA A 58 -17.24 2.61 25.21
N LEU A 59 -18.05 3.14 24.28
CA LEU A 59 -18.32 2.50 22.98
C LEU A 59 -17.06 2.39 22.14
N THR A 60 -16.22 3.43 22.12
CA THR A 60 -14.95 3.43 21.40
C THR A 60 -14.02 2.35 21.95
N THR A 61 -13.89 2.25 23.27
CA THR A 61 -13.08 1.19 23.91
C THR A 61 -13.59 -0.19 23.51
N LYS A 62 -14.88 -0.48 23.69
CA LYS A 62 -15.47 -1.78 23.31
C LYS A 62 -15.31 -2.11 21.84
N LEU A 63 -15.49 -1.12 20.97
CA LEU A 63 -15.23 -1.26 19.54
C LEU A 63 -13.78 -1.68 19.32
N THR A 64 -12.81 -0.90 19.81
CA THR A 64 -11.39 -1.18 19.59
C THR A 64 -10.92 -2.51 20.17
N GLU A 65 -11.45 -2.92 21.32
CA GLU A 65 -11.14 -4.22 21.95
C GLU A 65 -11.71 -5.41 21.15
N SER A 66 -12.78 -5.21 20.39
CA SER A 66 -13.42 -6.27 19.60
C SER A 66 -12.67 -6.62 18.31
N LEU A 67 -11.75 -5.78 17.85
CA LEU A 67 -11.13 -5.86 16.52
C LEU A 67 -9.91 -6.79 16.37
N PRO A 68 -8.94 -6.85 17.32
CA PRO A 68 -7.64 -7.47 17.09
C PRO A 68 -7.71 -8.95 16.72
N ALA A 69 -8.67 -9.69 17.26
CA ALA A 69 -8.86 -11.12 16.96
C ALA A 69 -9.27 -11.40 15.50
N PHE A 70 -9.68 -10.37 14.76
CA PHE A 70 -10.20 -10.48 13.39
C PHE A 70 -9.40 -9.63 12.39
N ASN A 71 -8.17 -9.23 12.74
CA ASN A 71 -7.36 -8.30 11.93
C ASN A 71 -8.06 -6.97 11.59
N GLY A 72 -9.09 -6.62 12.37
CA GLY A 72 -9.79 -5.36 12.24
C GLY A 72 -8.93 -4.21 12.77
N ARG A 73 -9.02 -3.05 12.14
CA ARG A 73 -8.33 -1.84 12.60
C ARG A 73 -9.23 -0.63 12.45
N LEU A 74 -9.24 0.22 13.47
CA LEU A 74 -9.87 1.53 13.39
C LEU A 74 -9.00 2.42 12.49
N VAL A 75 -9.54 2.83 11.33
CA VAL A 75 -8.83 3.68 10.36
C VAL A 75 -9.30 5.13 10.38
N SER A 76 -10.49 5.39 10.91
CA SER A 76 -11.00 6.74 11.13
C SER A 76 -11.89 6.79 12.36
N HIS A 77 -11.81 7.89 13.11
CA HIS A 77 -12.70 8.25 14.19
C HIS A 77 -12.87 9.77 14.15
N ASP A 78 -14.09 10.21 13.88
CA ASP A 78 -14.46 11.62 13.81
C ASP A 78 -15.64 11.88 14.76
N THR A 79 -15.45 12.78 15.71
CA THR A 79 -16.46 13.16 16.71
C THR A 79 -17.27 14.39 16.30
N SER A 80 -17.01 14.97 15.14
CA SER A 80 -17.80 16.06 14.56
C SER A 80 -17.61 16.15 13.04
N PRO A 81 -18.03 15.12 12.29
CA PRO A 81 -17.80 15.09 10.85
C PRO A 81 -18.65 16.16 10.14
N SER A 82 -18.07 16.78 9.11
CA SER A 82 -18.77 17.68 8.21
C SER A 82 -19.44 16.90 7.06
N ALA A 83 -20.64 17.32 6.64
CA ALA A 83 -21.29 16.80 5.44
C ALA A 83 -21.20 17.79 4.28
N ILE A 84 -21.00 17.27 3.05
CA ILE A 84 -21.17 18.02 1.80
C ILE A 84 -22.67 18.08 1.42
N ASP A 85 -23.42 17.04 1.76
CA ASP A 85 -24.87 16.94 1.56
C ASP A 85 -25.53 16.16 2.71
N GLY A 86 -26.77 16.52 3.05
CA GLY A 86 -27.52 15.95 4.16
C GLY A 86 -27.07 16.41 5.56
N VAL A 87 -27.54 15.71 6.59
CA VAL A 87 -27.15 15.95 7.99
C VAL A 87 -26.07 14.94 8.38
N PRO A 88 -24.86 15.36 8.79
CA PRO A 88 -23.80 14.44 9.18
C PRO A 88 -24.16 13.72 10.49
N PRO A 89 -23.59 12.52 10.73
CA PRO A 89 -23.66 11.91 12.05
C PRO A 89 -22.91 12.78 13.08
N THR A 90 -23.27 12.65 14.36
CA THR A 90 -22.51 13.28 15.45
C THR A 90 -21.18 12.59 15.68
N THR A 91 -21.07 11.29 15.39
CA THR A 91 -19.80 10.56 15.48
C THR A 91 -19.75 9.50 14.39
N PHE A 92 -18.57 9.34 13.80
CA PHE A 92 -18.29 8.39 12.74
C PHE A 92 -17.04 7.58 13.06
N PHE A 93 -17.13 6.25 12.93
CA PHE A 93 -15.97 5.36 12.96
C PHE A 93 -15.91 4.58 11.67
N LEU A 94 -14.68 4.37 11.17
CA LEU A 94 -14.40 3.50 10.05
C LEU A 94 -13.43 2.42 10.48
N VAL A 95 -13.83 1.16 10.32
CA VAL A 95 -13.03 -0.02 10.62
C VAL A 95 -12.67 -0.70 9.31
N ALA A 96 -11.41 -1.07 9.14
CA ALA A 96 -10.93 -1.81 7.98
C ALA A 96 -10.59 -3.26 8.34
N PHE A 97 -10.95 -4.18 7.45
CA PHE A 97 -10.63 -5.60 7.48
C PHE A 97 -9.88 -5.99 6.22
N ASN A 98 -8.99 -6.98 6.30
CA ASN A 98 -8.24 -7.42 5.13
C ASN A 98 -9.14 -8.25 4.22
N THR A 99 -10.09 -9.00 4.79
CA THR A 99 -11.04 -9.82 4.03
C THR A 99 -12.48 -9.61 4.51
N THR A 100 -13.44 -9.95 3.66
CA THR A 100 -14.86 -9.98 4.04
C THR A 100 -15.13 -11.03 5.11
N GLN A 101 -14.45 -12.18 5.05
CA GLN A 101 -14.58 -13.26 6.04
C GLN A 101 -14.18 -12.81 7.45
N GLU A 102 -13.15 -11.98 7.57
CA GLU A 102 -12.74 -11.38 8.84
C GLU A 102 -13.81 -10.42 9.39
N ALA A 103 -14.39 -9.57 8.53
CA ALA A 103 -15.47 -8.68 8.90
C ALA A 103 -16.72 -9.45 9.35
N ASP A 104 -17.10 -10.50 8.62
CA ASP A 104 -18.24 -11.36 8.97
C ASP A 104 -17.98 -12.12 10.28
N GLY A 105 -16.77 -12.66 10.44
CA GLY A 105 -16.31 -13.32 11.67
C GLY A 105 -16.39 -12.39 12.88
N TRP A 106 -15.96 -11.14 12.71
CA TRP A 106 -16.10 -10.11 13.74
C TRP A 106 -17.57 -9.86 14.08
N ARG A 107 -18.45 -9.69 13.10
CA ARG A 107 -19.89 -9.41 13.35
C ARG A 107 -20.64 -10.52 14.08
N VAL A 108 -20.22 -11.77 13.96
CA VAL A 108 -20.86 -12.89 14.69
C VAL A 108 -20.25 -13.15 16.07
N SER A 109 -19.14 -12.47 16.40
CA SER A 109 -18.36 -12.69 17.62
C SER A 109 -19.05 -12.15 18.88
N GLN A 110 -18.69 -12.72 20.04
CA GLN A 110 -19.19 -12.23 21.32
C GLN A 110 -18.72 -10.79 21.65
N PRO A 111 -17.45 -10.40 21.39
CA PRO A 111 -17.01 -9.01 21.56
C PRO A 111 -17.83 -8.00 20.75
N PHE A 112 -18.16 -8.33 19.49
CA PHE A 112 -19.03 -7.48 18.68
C PHE A 112 -20.43 -7.39 19.24
N LYS A 113 -21.07 -8.51 19.63
CA LYS A 113 -22.41 -8.49 20.23
C LYS A 113 -22.49 -7.64 21.49
N ASN A 114 -21.44 -7.67 22.31
CA ASN A 114 -21.32 -6.84 23.51
C ASN A 114 -21.23 -5.34 23.15
N PHE A 115 -20.48 -4.99 22.11
CA PHE A 115 -20.43 -3.63 21.56
C PHE A 115 -21.78 -3.21 20.95
N GLU A 116 -22.35 -4.04 20.08
CA GLU A 116 -23.58 -3.79 19.33
C GLU A 116 -24.77 -3.53 20.26
N THR A 117 -24.88 -4.29 21.36
CA THR A 117 -25.97 -4.11 22.34
C THR A 117 -25.98 -2.70 22.92
N ASP A 118 -24.81 -2.13 23.22
CA ASP A 118 -24.71 -0.77 23.75
C ASP A 118 -24.76 0.29 22.65
N ALA A 119 -24.24 -0.03 21.47
CA ALA A 119 -24.33 0.80 20.29
C ALA A 119 -25.81 1.04 19.90
N GLN A 120 -26.64 -0.01 19.92
CA GLN A 120 -28.08 0.09 19.64
C GLN A 120 -28.81 1.00 20.63
N LYS A 121 -28.49 0.91 21.94
CA LYS A 121 -29.05 1.81 22.96
C LYS A 121 -28.67 3.27 22.71
N ALA A 122 -27.48 3.50 22.16
CA ALA A 122 -26.98 4.82 21.78
C ALA A 122 -27.46 5.29 20.39
N GLY A 123 -28.35 4.55 19.72
CA GLY A 123 -28.85 4.92 18.40
C GLY A 123 -27.81 4.82 17.28
N VAL A 124 -26.78 3.98 17.46
CA VAL A 124 -25.72 3.76 16.48
C VAL A 124 -26.21 2.85 15.35
N ARG A 125 -25.84 3.21 14.13
CA ARG A 125 -26.04 2.42 12.91
C ARG A 125 -24.72 1.83 12.46
N ILE A 126 -24.73 0.55 12.08
CA ILE A 126 -23.54 -0.18 11.65
C ILE A 126 -23.82 -0.80 10.27
N PHE A 127 -22.97 -0.51 9.29
CA PHE A 127 -23.05 -1.11 7.96
C PHE A 127 -21.68 -1.49 7.44
N THR A 128 -21.65 -2.51 6.59
CA THR A 128 -20.41 -3.02 5.98
C THR A 128 -20.42 -2.65 4.50
N VAL A 129 -19.27 -2.19 4.00
CA VAL A 129 -19.07 -1.80 2.61
C VAL A 129 -17.85 -2.54 2.09
N ASN A 130 -18.01 -3.23 0.96
CA ASN A 130 -16.87 -3.86 0.31
C ASN A 130 -15.98 -2.78 -0.32
N ALA A 131 -14.68 -2.91 -0.13
CA ALA A 131 -13.72 -2.06 -0.78
C ALA A 131 -13.81 -2.29 -2.29
N LEU A 132 -13.65 -1.21 -3.06
CA LEU A 132 -13.46 -1.34 -4.50
C LEU A 132 -12.17 -2.14 -4.73
N PRO A 133 -12.12 -3.01 -5.76
CA PRO A 133 -10.87 -3.64 -6.15
C PRO A 133 -9.85 -2.53 -6.40
N VAL A 134 -8.75 -2.54 -5.65
CA VAL A 134 -7.62 -1.66 -5.94
C VAL A 134 -7.15 -2.05 -7.33
N MET A 135 -7.37 -1.19 -8.32
CA MET A 135 -6.72 -1.37 -9.62
C MET A 135 -5.22 -1.34 -9.32
N GLN A 136 -4.58 -2.50 -9.40
CA GLN A 136 -3.13 -2.59 -9.29
C GLN A 136 -2.58 -1.58 -10.27
N GLN A 137 -1.92 -0.55 -9.75
CA GLN A 137 -1.21 0.39 -10.59
C GLN A 137 -0.27 -0.47 -11.43
N PRO A 138 -0.33 -0.41 -12.77
CA PRO A 138 0.47 -1.29 -13.60
C PRO A 138 1.92 -1.15 -13.15
N GLU A 139 2.52 -2.27 -12.75
CA GLU A 139 3.93 -2.38 -12.40
C GLU A 139 4.71 -1.55 -13.43
N PRO A 140 5.60 -0.64 -13.02
CA PRO A 140 6.40 0.12 -13.95
C PRO A 140 7.31 -0.87 -14.69
N HIS A 141 6.85 -1.38 -15.82
CA HIS A 141 7.64 -2.18 -16.73
C HIS A 141 8.77 -1.27 -17.21
N SER A 142 9.97 -1.48 -16.68
CA SER A 142 11.16 -0.69 -17.01
C SER A 142 11.45 -0.64 -18.51
N ALA A 143 10.94 -1.60 -19.29
CA ALA A 143 11.05 -1.62 -20.74
C ALA A 143 10.27 -0.48 -21.44
N SER A 144 9.08 -0.09 -20.95
CA SER A 144 8.29 0.94 -21.63
C SER A 144 8.88 2.33 -21.42
N ARG A 145 9.43 2.59 -20.24
CA ARG A 145 10.04 3.88 -19.90
C ARG A 145 11.33 4.12 -20.69
N ASP A 146 12.14 3.09 -20.92
CA ASP A 146 13.35 3.19 -21.74
C ASP A 146 13.03 3.41 -23.23
N GLU A 147 11.95 2.82 -23.75
CA GLU A 147 11.48 3.08 -25.13
C GLU A 147 10.84 4.46 -25.29
N GLU A 148 10.09 4.92 -24.28
CA GLU A 148 9.50 6.25 -24.26
C GLU A 148 10.60 7.33 -24.21
N GLU A 149 11.61 7.16 -23.35
CA GLU A 149 12.75 8.06 -23.23
C GLU A 149 13.58 8.11 -24.53
N ARG A 150 13.80 6.96 -25.19
CA ARG A 150 14.43 6.93 -26.53
C ARG A 150 13.61 7.67 -27.59
N SER A 151 12.29 7.61 -27.49
CA SER A 151 11.39 8.27 -28.44
C SER A 151 11.41 9.78 -28.25
N TYR A 152 11.41 10.27 -27.01
CA TYR A 152 11.60 11.69 -26.71
C TYR A 152 12.99 12.18 -27.12
N GLN A 153 14.05 11.41 -26.87
CA GLN A 153 15.42 11.79 -27.26
C GLN A 153 15.54 11.97 -28.79
N LYS A 154 14.88 11.12 -29.59
CA LYS A 154 14.84 11.25 -31.05
C LYS A 154 14.15 12.54 -31.50
N LEU A 155 13.03 12.90 -30.86
CA LEU A 155 12.30 14.13 -31.18
C LEU A 155 13.14 15.38 -30.85
N ILE A 156 13.79 15.41 -29.68
CA ILE A 156 14.66 16.52 -29.26
C ILE A 156 15.85 16.68 -30.22
N ASN A 157 16.51 15.57 -30.59
CA ASN A 157 17.65 15.60 -31.49
C ASN A 157 17.25 16.03 -32.92
N GLY A 158 16.08 15.59 -33.41
CA GLY A 158 15.54 16.03 -34.69
C GLY A 158 15.16 17.52 -34.72
N GLY A 159 14.58 18.02 -33.62
CA GLY A 159 14.28 19.44 -33.43
C GLY A 159 15.53 20.31 -33.50
N ASN A 160 16.60 19.92 -32.79
CA ASN A 160 17.86 20.66 -32.78
C ASN A 160 18.56 20.70 -34.14
N GLN A 161 18.49 19.61 -34.92
CA GLN A 161 19.01 19.62 -36.30
C GLN A 161 18.21 20.55 -37.22
N THR A 162 16.90 20.64 -37.02
CA THR A 162 16.02 21.52 -37.80
C THR A 162 16.28 22.99 -37.46
N LEU A 163 16.42 23.31 -36.17
CA LEU A 163 16.76 24.67 -35.71
C LEU A 163 18.14 25.13 -36.21
N LYS A 164 19.12 24.23 -36.24
CA LYS A 164 20.45 24.54 -36.79
C LYS A 164 20.40 24.86 -38.28
N LYS A 165 19.62 24.10 -39.07
CA LYS A 165 19.40 24.39 -40.50
C LYS A 165 18.74 25.75 -40.71
N ILE A 166 17.75 26.11 -39.89
CA ILE A 166 17.08 27.41 -39.96
C ILE A 166 18.06 28.54 -39.61
N GLN A 167 18.88 28.38 -38.57
CA GLN A 167 19.92 29.35 -38.23
C GLN A 167 20.95 29.54 -39.33
N ASP A 168 21.37 28.46 -39.99
CA ASP A 168 22.33 28.53 -41.11
C ASP A 168 21.71 29.27 -42.32
N ILE A 169 20.41 29.08 -42.60
CA ILE A 169 19.67 29.85 -43.62
C ILE A 169 19.61 31.33 -43.24
N CYS A 170 19.33 31.67 -41.98
CA CYS A 170 19.22 33.05 -41.51
C CYS A 170 20.57 33.78 -41.36
N ARG A 171 21.71 33.06 -41.38
CA ARG A 171 23.07 33.65 -41.36
C ARG A 171 23.67 33.87 -42.75
N GLY A 172 22.98 33.44 -43.81
CA GLY A 172 23.41 33.58 -45.20
C GLY A 172 22.84 34.80 -45.94
N CYS A 173 22.15 35.71 -45.24
CA CYS A 173 21.62 36.97 -45.78
C CYS A 173 22.46 38.17 -45.34
#